data_AF-J5GE69-F1
#
_entry.id   AF-J5GE69-F1
#
_cell.length_a   1.000
_cell.length_b   1.000
_cell.length_c   1.000
_cell.angle_alpha   90.00
_cell.angle_beta   90.00
_cell.angle_gamma   90.00
#
_symmetry.space_group_name_H-M   'P 1'
#
loop_
_entity.id
_entity.type
_entity.pdbx_description
1 polymer ?
#
loop_
_entity_poly.entity_id
_entity_poly.type
_entity_poly.pdbx_seq_one_letter_code
_entity_poly.pdbx_strand_id
1 'polypeptide(L)' 'MDRFKKVYRQGVLEKLEVWVDTETGVNYLFKANGYGGMTALLDKDGKPVITHNIKEDL' A
#
# COMPACT_ATOMS: atom_id res chain seq x y z
N MET A 1 10.06 -14.64 2.24
CA MET A 1 9.98 -13.21 1.88
C MET A 1 8.51 -12.85 1.92
N ASP A 2 8.13 -11.82 2.67
CA ASP A 2 6.73 -11.45 2.79
C ASP A 2 6.30 -10.70 1.53
N ARG A 3 5.28 -11.22 0.85
CA ARG A 3 4.79 -10.64 -0.41
C ARG A 3 4.28 -9.22 -0.24
N PHE A 4 3.71 -8.86 0.92
CA PHE A 4 3.20 -7.51 1.16
C PHE A 4 4.05 -6.81 2.20
N LYS A 5 4.75 -5.75 1.79
CA LYS A 5 5.58 -4.90 2.67
C LYS A 5 4.82 -3.62 2.99
N LYS A 6 4.62 -3.32 4.27
CA LYS A 6 4.10 -2.01 4.69
C LYS A 6 5.18 -0.95 4.57
N VAL A 7 4.84 0.17 3.95
CA VAL A 7 5.80 1.26 3.62
C VAL A 7 5.38 2.59 4.23
N TYR A 8 4.11 2.72 4.58
CA TYR A 8 3.60 3.88 5.29
C TYR A 8 2.54 3.47 6.30
N ARG A 9 2.47 4.21 7.41
CA ARG A 9 1.41 4.11 8.40
C ARG A 9 1.12 5.48 9.00
N GLN A 10 -0.16 5.79 9.12
CA GLN A 10 -0.68 6.93 9.86
C GLN A 10 -1.79 6.49 10.80
N GLY A 11 -1.79 7.11 11.99
CA GLY A 11 -2.81 6.92 13.02
C GLY A 11 -2.59 5.69 13.92
N VAL A 12 -3.12 5.83 15.15
CA VAL A 12 -3.02 4.81 16.21
C VAL A 12 -4.32 4.02 16.31
N LEU A 13 -5.46 4.71 16.42
CA LEU A 13 -6.82 4.15 16.50
C LEU A 13 -7.40 3.88 15.11
N GLU A 14 -7.41 4.91 14.26
CA GLU A 14 -7.68 4.75 12.84
C GLU A 14 -6.38 4.39 12.13
N LYS A 15 -6.36 3.27 11.42
CA LYS A 15 -5.18 2.84 10.66
C LYS A 15 -5.35 3.22 9.21
N LEU A 16 -4.46 4.06 8.70
CA LEU A 16 -4.28 4.32 7.28
C LEU A 16 -2.86 3.89 6.91
N GLU A 17 -2.73 2.89 6.04
CA GLU A 17 -1.44 2.28 5.70
C GLU A 17 -1.29 2.16 4.19
N VAL A 18 -0.04 2.22 3.71
CA VAL A 18 0.31 1.85 2.33
C VAL A 18 1.14 0.58 2.37
N TRP A 19 0.76 -0.36 1.52
CA TRP A 19 1.41 -1.66 1.35
C TRP A 19 1.85 -1.84 -0.10
N VAL A 20 3.00 -2.47 -0.30
CA VAL A 20 3.52 -2.82 -1.63
C VAL A 20 3.54 -4.33 -1.78
N ASP A 21 2.91 -4.82 -2.84
CA ASP A 21 3.08 -6.21 -3.30
C ASP A 21 4.47 -6.34 -3.94
N THR A 22 5.37 -7.07 -3.29
CA THR A 22 6.76 -7.19 -3.71
C THR A 22 6.97 -8.04 -4.95
N GLU A 23 5.95 -8.76 -5.41
CA GLU A 23 6.01 -9.54 -6.66
C GLU A 23 5.61 -8.68 -7.88
N THR A 24 4.71 -7.72 -7.70
CA THR A 24 4.13 -6.93 -8.80
C THR A 24 4.50 -5.45 -8.77
N GLY A 25 4.98 -4.95 -7.63
CA GLY A 25 5.20 -3.53 -7.37
C GLY A 25 3.93 -2.72 -7.09
N VAL A 26 2.74 -3.33 -7.15
CA VAL A 26 1.47 -2.62 -6.95
C VAL A 26 1.35 -2.10 -5.52
N ASN A 27 0.98 -0.83 -5.39
CA ASN A 27 0.73 -0.18 -4.12
C ASN A 27 -0.75 -0.29 -3.74
N TYR A 28 -1.01 -0.54 -2.47
CA TYR A 28 -2.33 -0.70 -1.90
C TYR A 28 -2.53 0.27 -0.75
N LEU A 29 -3.69 0.93 -0.72
CA LEU A 29 -4.16 1.68 0.44
C LEU A 29 -4.99 0.74 1.32
N PHE A 30 -4.60 0.63 2.58
CA PHE A 30 -5.36 -0.06 3.61
C PHE A 30 -5.94 0.97 4.60
N LYS A 31 -7.25 0.87 4.86
CA LYS A 31 -7.93 1.67 5.89
C LYS A 31 -8.68 0.76 6.82
N ALA A 32 -8.53 0.97 8.12
CA ALA A 32 -9.36 0.34 9.13
C ALA A 32 -9.80 1.32 10.22
N ASN A 33 -11.08 1.26 10.57
CA ASN A 33 -11.67 1.84 11.78
C ASN A 33 -12.93 1.02 12.12
N GLY A 34 -12.80 0.05 13.02
CA GLY A 34 -13.82 -0.99 13.29
C GLY A 34 -13.85 -2.08 12.21
N TYR A 35 -14.15 -1.69 10.97
CA TYR A 35 -14.06 -2.55 9.77
C TYR A 35 -12.92 -2.09 8.87
N GLY A 36 -12.39 -3.00 8.06
CA GLY A 36 -11.19 -2.77 7.25
C GLY A 36 -11.38 -3.14 5.79
N GLY A 37 -10.60 -2.48 4.92
CA GLY A 37 -10.57 -2.77 3.50
C GLY A 37 -9.23 -2.37 2.87
N MET A 38 -8.92 -3.02 1.75
CA MET A 38 -7.72 -2.75 0.96
C MET A 38 -8.12 -2.54 -0.50
N THR A 39 -7.55 -1.52 -1.14
CA THR A 39 -7.74 -1.22 -2.56
C THR A 39 -6.41 -0.88 -3.20
N ALA A 40 -6.29 -1.08 -4.52
CA ALA A 40 -5.16 -0.53 -5.26
C ALA A 40 -5.12 1.00 -5.08
N LEU A 41 -3.95 1.54 -4.82
CA LEU A 41 -3.71 2.97 -4.84
C LEU A 41 -3.60 3.41 -6.30
N LEU A 42 -4.47 4.31 -6.74
CA LEU A 42 -4.55 4.73 -8.13
C LEU A 42 -3.83 6.06 -8.36
N ASP A 43 -3.23 6.20 -9.53
CA ASP A 43 -2.70 7.47 -10.03
C ASP A 43 -3.82 8.34 -10.63
N LYS A 44 -3.43 9.50 -11.18
CA LYS A 44 -4.35 10.47 -11.79
C LYS A 44 -5.11 9.93 -13.01
N ASP A 45 -4.61 8.86 -13.65
CA ASP A 45 -5.20 8.25 -14.84
C ASP A 45 -6.03 6.99 -14.48
N GLY A 46 -6.17 6.70 -13.18
CA GLY A 46 -6.90 5.53 -12.68
C GLY A 46 -6.13 4.22 -12.78
N LYS A 47 -4.81 4.26 -13.03
CA LYS A 47 -3.97 3.06 -13.05
C LYS A 47 -3.37 2.80 -11.67
N PRO A 48 -3.08 1.53 -11.32
CA PRO A 48 -2.37 1.23 -10.07
C PRO A 48 -1.00 1.91 -10.03
N VAL A 49 -0.66 2.49 -8.89
CA VAL A 49 0.68 3.02 -8.60
C VAL A 49 1.66 1.84 -8.46
N ILE A 50 2.75 1.88 -9.22
CA ILE A 50 3.77 0.83 -9.27
C ILE A 50 5.10 1.35 -8.69
N THR A 51 5.60 0.65 -7.67
CA THR A 51 6.98 0.78 -7.17
C THR A 51 7.89 -0.13 -7.98
N HIS A 52 8.94 0.43 -8.59
CA HIS A 52 9.80 -0.32 -9.51
C HIS A 52 11.00 -0.94 -8.79
N ASN A 53 11.62 -0.21 -7.85
CA ASN A 53 12.77 -0.67 -7.09
C ASN A 53 12.46 -0.71 -5.58
N ILE A 54 11.90 -1.83 -5.13
CA ILE A 54 11.44 -2.05 -3.73
C ILE A 54 12.53 -1.81 -2.66
N LYS A 55 13.82 -1.90 -3.01
CA LYS A 55 14.93 -1.65 -2.07
C LYS A 55 15.39 -0.19 -2.01
N GLU A 56 15.13 0.59 -3.06
CA GLU A 56 15.58 1.98 -3.19
C GLU A 56 14.42 2.95 -2.97
N ASP A 57 13.21 2.56 -3.37
CA ASP A 57 12.01 3.37 -3.33
C ASP A 57 11.26 3.29 -1.97
N LEU A 58 11.66 2.37 -1.08
CA LEU A 58 10.99 2.08 0.21
C LEU A 58 11.94 2.13 1.40
#